data_AF-A0A661MXJ8-F1
#
_entry.id   AF-A0A661MXJ8-F1
#
_cell.length_a   1.000
_cell.length_b   1.000
_cell.length_c   1.000
_cell.angle_alpha   90.00
_cell.angle_beta   90.00
_cell.angle_gamma   90.00
#
_symmetry.space_group_name_H-M   'P 1'
#
loop_
_entity.id
_entity.type
_entity.pdbx_description
1 polymer ?
#
loop_
_entity_poly.entity_id
_entity_poly.type
_entity_poly.pdbx_seq_one_letter_code
_entity_poly.pdbx_strand_id
1 'polypeptide(L)'
;MRLSFLATLVVLFTGCGGDVTEVLIVTDSDMPVPGGLDSLETTVTSPDDEVQRAVADLTDTPFPRRLSVLHDGGALGPFEVVVSGRLMGAPLVSRRARFEFVPGESRVLVMHLVSSCITTSCPGDQTCTETGCRPVDVPPSELTPWTGENPTLGGTSPDGGTPDSGTPDGSTPDSSTPDACSPTAEQCNGVDDDCDGMVDEDFDLMTDPDNCGSCGNTCRGRNDMCCLGTCERRC
;
A
#
# COMPACT_ATOMS: atom_id res chain seq x y z
N MET A 1 32.71 -45.05 -45.80
CA MET A 1 31.25 -44.82 -45.88
C MET A 1 30.54 -45.90 -45.06
N ARG A 2 30.28 -45.61 -43.77
CA ARG A 2 29.35 -46.37 -42.91
C ARG A 2 28.72 -45.38 -41.92
N LEU A 3 27.43 -45.11 -42.16
CA LEU A 3 26.49 -44.37 -41.32
C LEU A 3 26.26 -45.12 -40.01
N SER A 4 26.11 -44.42 -38.87
CA SER A 4 25.14 -44.80 -37.82
C SER A 4 24.93 -43.70 -36.77
N PHE A 5 23.70 -43.16 -36.83
CA PHE A 5 22.82 -42.65 -35.77
C PHE A 5 23.32 -41.63 -34.74
N LEU A 6 22.91 -40.37 -34.96
CA LEU A 6 22.60 -39.39 -33.92
C LEU A 6 21.62 -40.03 -32.92
N ALA A 7 22.07 -40.23 -31.68
CA ALA A 7 21.18 -40.30 -30.54
C ALA A 7 21.01 -38.87 -30.00
N THR A 8 20.01 -38.17 -30.53
CA THR A 8 19.55 -36.90 -29.98
C THR A 8 18.98 -37.19 -28.59
N LEU A 9 19.77 -36.95 -27.56
CA LEU A 9 19.31 -36.96 -26.18
C LEU A 9 18.35 -35.78 -26.02
N VAL A 10 17.06 -36.04 -26.19
CA VAL A 10 16.00 -35.11 -25.79
C VAL A 10 16.02 -35.09 -24.26
N VAL A 11 16.77 -34.16 -23.69
CA VAL A 11 16.61 -33.77 -22.30
C VAL A 11 15.25 -33.08 -22.23
N LEU A 12 14.23 -33.84 -21.85
CA LEU A 12 12.99 -33.29 -21.35
C LEU A 12 13.37 -32.50 -20.09
N PHE A 13 13.47 -31.18 -20.21
CA PHE A 13 13.31 -30.31 -19.06
C PHE A 13 11.87 -30.52 -18.58
N THR A 14 11.67 -31.52 -17.73
CA THR A 14 10.55 -31.49 -16.79
C THR A 14 10.77 -30.23 -15.97
N GLY A 15 10.03 -29.18 -16.28
CA GLY A 15 10.05 -27.97 -15.47
C GLY A 15 9.84 -28.38 -14.03
N CYS A 16 10.78 -28.02 -13.14
CA CYS A 16 10.52 -27.99 -11.71
C CYS A 16 9.50 -26.86 -11.47
N GLY A 17 8.25 -27.06 -11.87
CA GLY A 17 7.10 -26.32 -11.38
C GLY A 17 6.68 -26.94 -10.06
N GLY A 18 7.58 -26.93 -9.07
CA GLY A 18 7.19 -27.24 -7.72
C GLY A 18 6.41 -26.06 -7.18
N ASP A 19 5.21 -26.31 -6.66
CA ASP A 19 4.45 -25.31 -5.95
C ASP A 19 5.30 -24.81 -4.76
N VAL A 20 5.76 -23.56 -4.84
CA VAL A 20 6.64 -22.97 -3.84
C VAL A 20 5.82 -22.69 -2.59
N THR A 21 6.26 -23.23 -1.45
CA THR A 21 5.67 -22.90 -0.16
C THR A 21 6.46 -21.75 0.45
N GLU A 22 5.95 -20.53 0.34
CA GLU A 22 6.66 -19.33 0.83
C GLU A 22 5.71 -18.32 1.47
N VAL A 23 6.25 -17.56 2.43
CA VAL A 23 5.59 -16.38 2.98
C VAL A 23 6.49 -15.18 2.73
N LEU A 24 5.95 -14.21 2.00
CA LEU A 24 6.60 -12.94 1.73
C LEU A 24 6.16 -11.95 2.82
N ILE A 25 7.08 -11.60 3.71
CA ILE A 25 6.86 -10.57 4.73
C ILE A 25 7.06 -9.22 4.05
N VAL A 26 5.97 -8.47 3.88
CA VAL A 26 6.00 -7.14 3.28
C VAL A 26 5.78 -6.11 4.36
N THR A 27 6.73 -5.18 4.47
CA THR A 27 6.73 -4.09 5.44
C THR A 27 6.66 -2.77 4.70
N ASP A 28 5.73 -1.92 5.11
CA ASP A 28 5.63 -0.53 4.69
C ASP A 28 5.40 0.36 5.92
N SER A 29 5.55 1.67 5.81
CA SER A 29 5.57 2.59 6.95
C SER A 29 5.20 4.03 6.55
N ASP A 30 4.54 4.74 7.45
CA ASP A 30 4.24 6.18 7.35
C ASP A 30 5.40 7.07 7.87
N MET A 31 6.40 6.48 8.54
CA MET A 31 7.53 7.23 9.09
C MET A 31 8.52 7.65 7.97
N PRO A 32 9.07 8.88 8.03
CA PRO A 32 10.02 9.36 7.05
C PRO A 32 11.34 8.57 7.10
N VAL A 33 11.99 8.41 5.96
CA VAL A 33 13.34 7.82 5.84
C VAL A 33 14.28 8.89 5.27
N PRO A 34 15.46 9.15 5.87
CA PRO A 34 16.04 8.49 7.04
C PRO A 34 15.59 9.08 8.40
N GLY A 35 14.82 10.18 8.41
CA GLY A 35 14.59 10.99 9.61
C GLY A 35 13.76 10.35 10.72
N GLY A 36 12.93 9.35 10.39
CA GLY A 36 12.11 8.57 11.30
C GLY A 36 12.61 7.13 11.46
N LEU A 37 13.05 6.50 10.37
CA LEU A 37 13.71 5.20 10.34
C LEU A 37 14.88 5.19 9.35
N ASP A 38 15.98 4.51 9.66
CA ASP A 38 17.12 4.33 8.75
C ASP A 38 17.37 2.85 8.38
N SER A 39 16.87 1.92 9.18
CA SER A 39 17.09 0.50 8.98
C SER A 39 15.89 -0.33 9.44
N LEU A 40 15.74 -1.48 8.80
CA LEU A 40 14.70 -2.46 9.10
C LEU A 40 15.37 -3.78 9.49
N GLU A 41 15.04 -4.29 10.67
CA GLU A 41 15.46 -5.63 11.10
C GLU A 41 14.24 -6.55 11.17
N THR A 42 14.31 -7.68 10.48
CA THR A 42 13.30 -8.74 10.56
C THR A 42 13.93 -9.98 11.16
N THR A 43 13.35 -10.48 12.24
CA THR A 43 13.74 -11.74 12.88
C THR A 43 12.59 -12.73 12.72
N VAL A 44 12.87 -13.92 12.20
CA VAL A 44 11.91 -15.02 12.05
C VAL A 44 12.40 -16.18 12.90
N THR A 45 11.51 -16.76 13.70
CA THR A 45 11.76 -17.91 14.56
C THR A 45 10.87 -19.07 14.13
N SER A 46 11.48 -20.21 13.84
CA SER A 46 10.77 -21.43 13.43
C SER A 46 10.12 -22.17 14.61
N PRO A 47 9.23 -23.14 14.36
CA PRO A 47 8.68 -24.01 15.41
C PRO A 47 9.73 -24.82 16.18
N ASP A 48 10.92 -25.02 15.60
CA ASP A 48 12.04 -25.73 16.20
C ASP A 48 13.02 -24.76 16.91
N ASP A 49 12.59 -23.52 17.18
CA ASP A 49 13.36 -22.43 17.81
C ASP A 49 14.58 -21.96 16.99
N GLU A 50 14.64 -22.26 15.69
CA GLU A 50 15.68 -21.73 14.80
C GLU A 50 15.40 -20.27 14.47
N VAL A 51 16.41 -19.40 14.64
CA VAL A 51 16.27 -17.96 14.43
C VAL A 51 17.03 -17.51 13.18
N GLN A 52 16.31 -16.88 12.26
CA GLN A 52 16.86 -16.22 11.09
C GLN A 52 16.68 -14.71 11.22
N ARG A 53 17.72 -13.94 10.88
CA ARG A 53 17.71 -12.48 10.96
C ARG A 53 18.13 -11.87 9.63
N ALA A 54 17.34 -10.91 9.17
CA ALA A 54 17.64 -10.07 8.01
C ALA A 54 17.66 -8.60 8.43
N VAL A 55 18.59 -7.84 7.87
CA VAL A 55 18.70 -6.39 8.07
C VAL A 55 18.72 -5.71 6.72
N ALA A 56 17.92 -4.66 6.57
CA ALA A 56 17.86 -3.83 5.37
C ALA A 56 18.19 -2.38 5.72
N ASP A 57 19.04 -1.76 4.90
CA ASP A 57 19.27 -0.32 4.90
C ASP A 57 18.13 0.36 4.14
N LEU A 58 17.38 1.23 4.82
CA LEU A 58 16.26 1.96 4.23
C LEU A 58 16.71 3.21 3.48
N THR A 59 17.92 3.70 3.75
CA THR A 59 18.47 4.89 3.10
C THR A 59 18.90 4.63 1.66
N ASP A 60 19.24 3.38 1.35
CA ASP A 60 19.56 2.92 -0.01
C ASP A 60 18.29 2.51 -0.78
N THR A 61 17.43 1.70 -0.17
CA THR A 61 16.14 1.31 -0.76
C THR A 61 15.02 1.55 0.27
N PRO A 62 14.16 2.56 0.07
CA PRO A 62 13.09 2.85 1.03
C PRO A 62 11.99 1.80 0.98
N PHE A 63 10.95 1.99 1.79
CA PHE A 63 9.76 1.15 1.77
C PHE A 63 9.00 1.21 0.43
N PRO A 64 8.20 0.18 0.10
CA PRO A 64 8.00 -1.07 0.84
C PRO A 64 9.19 -2.03 0.74
N ARG A 65 9.47 -2.75 1.84
CA ARG A 65 10.51 -3.79 1.89
C ARG A 65 9.86 -5.16 1.95
N ARG A 66 10.47 -6.12 1.26
CA ARG A 66 10.00 -7.51 1.19
C ARG A 66 11.11 -8.47 1.59
N LEU A 67 10.78 -9.42 2.46
CA LEU A 67 11.61 -10.57 2.79
C LEU A 67 10.84 -11.84 2.45
N SER A 68 11.41 -12.69 1.59
CA SER A 68 10.84 -14.01 1.30
C SER A 68 11.35 -15.04 2.31
N VAL A 69 10.43 -15.74 2.97
CA VAL A 69 10.72 -16.90 3.81
C VAL A 69 10.25 -18.14 3.05
N LEU A 70 11.21 -18.96 2.63
CA LEU A 70 10.94 -20.21 1.93
C LEU A 70 10.83 -21.36 2.94
N HIS A 71 9.83 -22.21 2.79
CA HIS A 71 9.72 -23.44 3.57
C HIS A 71 10.36 -24.61 2.80
N ASP A 72 11.37 -25.25 3.39
CA ASP A 72 12.11 -26.37 2.79
C ASP A 72 11.87 -27.72 3.48
N GLY A 73 11.02 -27.76 4.53
CA GLY A 73 10.60 -28.96 5.24
C GLY A 73 10.24 -28.68 6.70
N GLY A 74 9.75 -29.69 7.42
CA GLY A 74 9.41 -29.59 8.85
C GLY A 74 7.96 -29.21 9.14
N ALA A 75 7.72 -28.61 10.30
CA ALA A 75 6.40 -28.14 10.70
C ALA A 75 6.07 -26.83 9.99
N LEU A 76 4.84 -26.70 9.48
CA LEU A 76 4.38 -25.50 8.76
C LEU A 76 4.15 -24.29 9.67
N GLY A 77 4.23 -24.45 10.99
CA GLY A 77 4.16 -23.36 11.94
C GLY A 77 3.86 -23.83 13.37
N PRO A 78 3.63 -22.88 14.29
CA PRO A 78 3.67 -21.44 14.04
C PRO A 78 5.11 -20.91 13.89
N PHE A 79 5.34 -20.07 12.89
CA PHE A 79 6.54 -19.24 12.79
C PHE A 79 6.26 -17.91 13.46
N GLU A 80 7.16 -17.44 14.33
CA GLU A 80 7.09 -16.10 14.91
C GLU A 80 7.96 -15.14 14.11
N VAL A 81 7.43 -13.98 13.76
CA VAL A 81 8.17 -12.90 13.10
C VAL A 81 8.09 -11.62 13.92
N VAL A 82 9.23 -10.97 14.06
CA VAL A 82 9.35 -9.64 14.66
C VAL A 82 10.01 -8.71 13.64
N VAL A 83 9.28 -7.70 13.20
CA VAL A 83 9.79 -6.64 12.33
C VAL A 83 10.02 -5.40 13.19
N SER A 84 11.24 -4.87 13.17
CA SER A 84 11.64 -3.68 13.94
C SER A 84 12.22 -2.61 13.03
N GLY A 85 11.58 -1.45 13.04
CA GLY A 85 12.13 -0.23 12.47
C GLY A 85 13.10 0.40 13.46
N ARG A 86 14.28 0.77 12.98
CA ARG A 86 15.36 1.35 13.78
C ARG A 86 15.76 2.73 13.27
N LEU A 87 16.27 3.54 14.20
CA LEU A 87 16.91 4.82 13.92
C LEU A 87 18.22 4.88 14.70
N MET A 88 19.32 5.13 14.01
CA MET A 88 20.69 5.13 14.53
C MET A 88 21.01 3.85 15.31
N GLY A 89 20.50 2.71 14.84
CA GLY A 89 20.68 1.38 15.45
C GLY A 89 19.75 1.06 16.63
N ALA A 90 18.98 2.02 17.16
CA ALA A 90 18.02 1.79 18.24
C ALA A 90 16.64 1.42 17.67
N PRO A 91 15.93 0.41 18.23
CA PRO A 91 14.57 0.09 17.82
C PRO A 91 13.60 1.19 18.24
N LEU A 92 12.86 1.74 17.27
CA LEU A 92 11.89 2.82 17.52
C LEU A 92 10.44 2.29 17.55
N VAL A 93 10.14 1.33 16.69
CA VAL A 93 8.84 0.64 16.65
C VAL A 93 9.06 -0.83 16.25
N SER A 94 8.20 -1.71 16.75
CA SER A 94 8.19 -3.11 16.34
C SER A 94 6.78 -3.65 16.21
N ARG A 95 6.62 -4.62 15.32
CA ARG A 95 5.39 -5.39 15.12
C ARG A 95 5.72 -6.87 15.16
N ARG A 96 4.84 -7.67 15.77
CA ARG A 96 4.98 -9.12 15.91
C ARG A 96 3.84 -9.83 15.21
N ALA A 97 4.09 -10.98 14.61
CA ALA A 97 3.05 -11.87 14.12
C ALA A 97 3.49 -13.33 14.27
N ARG A 98 2.52 -14.23 14.35
CA ARG A 98 2.69 -15.67 14.21
C ARG A 98 1.86 -16.14 13.04
N PHE A 99 2.46 -16.93 12.16
CA PHE A 99 1.81 -17.42 10.95
C PHE A 99 2.14 -18.88 10.70
N GLU A 100 1.34 -19.51 9.83
CA GLU A 100 1.59 -20.86 9.32
C GLU A 100 1.68 -20.80 7.80
N PHE A 101 2.56 -21.63 7.22
CA PHE A 101 2.66 -21.79 5.78
C PHE A 101 1.43 -22.51 5.23
N VAL A 102 1.00 -22.09 4.04
CA VAL A 102 0.01 -22.83 3.25
C VAL A 102 0.76 -23.67 2.22
N PRO A 103 0.64 -25.02 2.25
CA PRO A 103 1.41 -25.89 1.37
C PRO A 103 1.20 -25.56 -0.11
N GLY A 104 2.31 -25.39 -0.83
CA GLY A 104 2.31 -25.10 -2.27
C GLY A 104 1.84 -23.69 -2.64
N GLU A 105 1.79 -22.76 -1.69
CA GLU A 105 1.34 -21.40 -1.97
C GLU A 105 2.36 -20.34 -1.58
N SER A 106 2.44 -19.30 -2.41
CA SER A 106 3.10 -18.03 -2.12
C SER A 106 2.09 -17.09 -1.45
N ARG A 107 2.27 -16.85 -0.16
CA ARG A 107 1.37 -16.03 0.66
C ARG A 107 2.09 -14.78 1.18
N VAL A 108 1.34 -13.72 1.45
CA VAL A 108 1.87 -12.44 1.90
C VAL A 108 1.45 -12.19 3.33
N LEU A 109 2.41 -11.84 4.17
CA LEU A 109 2.18 -11.34 5.52
C LEU A 109 2.52 -9.85 5.55
N VAL A 110 1.49 -9.01 5.69
CA VAL A 110 1.66 -7.57 5.78
C VAL A 110 1.98 -7.16 7.21
N MET A 111 3.11 -6.48 7.39
CA MET A 111 3.61 -6.05 8.70
C MET A 111 3.96 -4.56 8.70
N HIS A 112 2.97 -3.69 8.51
CA HIS A 112 3.21 -2.25 8.52
C HIS A 112 3.73 -1.76 9.88
N LEU A 113 4.69 -0.84 9.83
CA LEU A 113 5.21 -0.10 10.98
C LEU A 113 4.67 1.33 10.92
N VAL A 114 3.73 1.66 11.80
CA VAL A 114 3.09 2.98 11.81
C VAL A 114 3.58 3.83 12.98
N SER A 115 3.69 5.13 12.76
CA SER A 115 4.19 6.12 13.72
C SER A 115 3.37 6.17 15.02
N SER A 116 2.06 5.93 14.93
CA SER A 116 1.16 5.83 16.08
C SER A 116 1.51 4.67 17.02
N CYS A 117 2.24 3.66 16.54
CA CYS A 117 2.66 2.51 17.34
C CYS A 117 3.92 2.73 18.19
N ILE A 118 4.65 3.84 18.01
CA ILE A 118 5.89 4.12 18.77
C ILE A 118 5.62 4.17 20.30
N THR A 119 4.48 4.73 20.69
CA THR A 119 4.10 4.88 22.10
C THR A 119 2.94 3.98 22.53
N THR A 120 2.46 3.13 21.61
CA THR A 120 1.33 2.24 21.87
C THR A 120 1.83 0.91 22.41
N SER A 121 1.31 0.53 23.58
CA SER A 121 1.53 -0.79 24.18
C SER A 121 0.26 -1.61 24.11
N CYS A 122 0.33 -2.77 23.45
CA CYS A 122 -0.80 -3.69 23.35
C CYS A 122 -0.71 -4.77 24.43
N PRO A 123 -1.86 -5.24 24.97
CA PRO A 123 -1.88 -6.26 26.02
C PRO A 123 -1.50 -7.64 25.47
N GLY A 124 -0.92 -8.48 26.34
CA GLY A 124 -0.79 -9.93 26.13
C GLY A 124 -0.22 -10.36 24.78
N ASP A 125 -1.03 -11.10 24.03
CA ASP A 125 -0.79 -11.70 22.73
C ASP A 125 -1.20 -10.80 21.55
N GLN A 126 -1.22 -9.48 21.76
CA GLN A 126 -1.50 -8.51 20.71
C GLN A 126 -0.25 -7.73 20.27
N THR A 127 -0.33 -7.14 19.08
CA THR A 127 0.63 -6.20 18.53
C THR A 127 -0.08 -4.97 17.98
N CYS A 128 0.62 -3.85 17.90
CA CYS A 128 0.08 -2.63 17.34
C CYS A 128 0.16 -2.68 15.81
N THR A 129 -0.94 -2.36 15.14
CA THR A 129 -1.06 -2.27 13.68
C THR A 129 -1.66 -0.93 13.27
N GLU A 130 -1.74 -0.69 11.97
CA GLU A 130 -2.48 0.42 11.35
C GLU A 130 -3.94 0.54 11.78
N THR A 131 -4.57 -0.54 12.28
CA THR A 131 -5.94 -0.56 12.79
C THR A 131 -6.04 -0.66 14.32
N GLY A 132 -4.93 -0.46 15.03
CA GLY A 132 -4.84 -0.56 16.49
C GLY A 132 -4.30 -1.91 16.96
N CYS A 133 -4.60 -2.30 18.21
CA CYS A 133 -4.11 -3.56 18.76
C CYS A 133 -4.85 -4.76 18.17
N ARG A 134 -4.12 -5.66 17.52
CA ARG A 134 -4.63 -6.92 16.94
C ARG A 134 -3.89 -8.13 17.52
N PRO A 135 -4.51 -9.33 17.53
CA PRO A 135 -3.80 -10.56 17.88
C PRO A 135 -2.53 -10.74 17.06
N VAL A 136 -1.48 -11.31 17.67
CA VAL A 136 -0.27 -11.67 16.93
C VAL A 136 -0.49 -12.89 16.04
N ASP A 137 -1.43 -13.78 16.39
CA ASP A 137 -1.77 -14.93 15.55
C ASP A 137 -2.53 -14.48 14.30
N VAL A 138 -1.93 -14.69 13.13
CA VAL A 138 -2.52 -14.39 11.83
C VAL A 138 -2.94 -15.70 11.18
N PRO A 139 -4.25 -15.95 11.00
CA PRO A 139 -4.72 -17.19 10.39
C PRO A 139 -4.34 -17.24 8.89
N PRO A 140 -4.17 -18.44 8.32
CA PRO A 140 -3.83 -18.58 6.89
C PRO A 140 -4.77 -17.88 5.92
N SER A 141 -6.05 -17.70 6.29
CA SER A 141 -7.05 -16.97 5.49
C SER A 141 -6.78 -15.47 5.39
N GLU A 142 -6.02 -14.89 6.32
CA GLU A 142 -5.61 -13.48 6.30
C GLU A 142 -4.28 -13.28 5.56
N LEU A 143 -3.57 -14.36 5.21
CA LEU A 143 -2.40 -14.28 4.35
C LEU A 143 -2.84 -14.22 2.89
N THR A 144 -2.68 -13.04 2.27
CA THR A 144 -3.14 -12.83 0.90
C THR A 144 -2.26 -13.58 -0.11
N PRO A 145 -2.81 -14.12 -1.21
CA PRO A 145 -1.98 -14.66 -2.28
C PRO A 145 -1.04 -13.60 -2.84
N TRP A 146 0.18 -13.99 -3.18
CA TRP A 146 1.12 -13.09 -3.84
C TRP A 146 0.68 -12.75 -5.27
N THR A 147 0.55 -11.46 -5.59
CA THR A 147 0.10 -10.96 -6.90
C THR A 147 1.22 -10.40 -7.77
N GLY A 148 2.46 -10.37 -7.28
CA GLY A 148 3.61 -9.77 -7.97
C GLY A 148 3.94 -8.35 -7.50
N GLU A 149 3.05 -7.72 -6.75
CA GLU A 149 3.23 -6.36 -6.23
C GLU A 149 3.22 -6.31 -4.71
N ASN A 150 4.03 -5.43 -4.13
CA ASN A 150 4.10 -5.26 -2.67
C ASN A 150 2.89 -4.46 -2.18
N PRO A 151 2.12 -4.97 -1.20
CA PRO A 151 1.12 -4.15 -0.52
C PRO A 151 1.76 -2.93 0.15
N THR A 152 1.11 -1.78 -0.01
CA THR A 152 1.52 -0.51 0.58
C THR A 152 0.56 -0.09 1.70
N LEU A 153 1.06 0.72 2.63
CA LEU A 153 0.24 1.26 3.71
C LEU A 153 -0.81 2.21 3.14
N GLY A 154 -2.08 1.90 3.36
CA GLY A 154 -3.21 2.66 2.80
C GLY A 154 -3.50 2.39 1.32
N GLY A 155 -2.74 1.51 0.68
CA GLY A 155 -3.08 0.99 -0.65
C GLY A 155 -4.26 0.03 -0.56
N THR A 156 -5.23 0.19 -1.45
CA THR A 156 -6.15 -0.89 -1.77
C THR A 156 -5.32 -1.98 -2.44
N SER A 157 -5.21 -3.15 -1.79
CA SER A 157 -4.62 -4.35 -2.40
C SER A 157 -5.13 -4.49 -3.84
N PRO A 158 -4.29 -4.74 -4.86
CA PRO A 158 -4.79 -5.06 -6.19
C PRO A 158 -5.72 -6.24 -6.03
N ASP A 159 -7.00 -6.03 -6.29
CA ASP A 159 -8.00 -7.08 -6.20
C ASP A 159 -7.49 -8.26 -7.04
N GLY A 160 -7.33 -9.42 -6.39
CA GLY A 160 -7.07 -10.69 -7.03
C GLY A 160 -8.27 -11.18 -7.84
N GLY A 161 -9.00 -10.28 -8.50
CA GLY A 161 -9.99 -10.58 -9.49
C GLY A 161 -9.27 -10.95 -10.79
N THR A 162 -9.50 -12.18 -11.24
CA THR A 162 -9.25 -12.59 -12.62
C THR A 162 -9.65 -11.49 -13.61
N PRO A 163 -8.95 -11.28 -14.74
CA PRO A 163 -9.47 -10.42 -15.81
C PRO A 163 -10.81 -10.99 -16.26
N ASP A 164 -11.89 -10.39 -15.79
CA ASP A 164 -13.23 -10.86 -16.10
C ASP A 164 -13.41 -10.61 -17.60
N SER A 165 -13.43 -11.69 -18.37
CA SER A 165 -13.79 -11.67 -19.78
C SER A 165 -15.33 -11.58 -19.94
N GLY A 166 -16.02 -11.08 -18.91
CA GLY A 166 -17.43 -10.74 -18.91
C GLY A 166 -17.69 -9.41 -19.62
N THR A 167 -18.62 -9.44 -20.55
CA THR A 167 -19.12 -8.27 -21.30
C THR A 167 -19.74 -7.25 -20.32
N PRO A 168 -19.67 -5.92 -20.55
CA PRO A 168 -20.06 -4.92 -19.55
C PRO A 168 -21.57 -4.95 -19.29
N ASP A 169 -21.98 -5.37 -18.10
CA ASP A 169 -23.36 -5.18 -17.64
C ASP A 169 -23.38 -3.95 -16.73
N GLY A 170 -23.92 -2.86 -17.27
CA GLY A 170 -23.98 -1.57 -16.61
C GLY A 170 -25.02 -1.59 -15.51
N SER A 171 -24.59 -1.63 -14.25
CA SER A 171 -25.24 -0.95 -13.13
C SER A 171 -24.43 -1.13 -11.85
N THR A 172 -23.48 -0.20 -11.61
CA THR A 172 -23.44 0.76 -10.49
C THR A 172 -22.01 1.27 -10.30
N PRO A 173 -21.70 2.52 -10.65
CA PRO A 173 -20.52 3.20 -10.11
C PRO A 173 -20.87 3.96 -8.83
N ASP A 174 -20.14 3.59 -7.77
CA ASP A 174 -19.91 4.36 -6.56
C ASP A 174 -19.21 5.69 -6.90
N SER A 175 -19.33 6.65 -5.99
CA SER A 175 -18.87 8.02 -6.11
C SER A 175 -17.37 8.15 -6.35
N SER A 176 -17.05 9.21 -7.10
CA SER A 176 -15.78 9.95 -7.19
C SER A 176 -14.67 9.50 -8.14
N THR A 177 -15.02 8.93 -9.30
CA THR A 177 -14.29 9.21 -10.57
C THR A 177 -15.28 9.20 -11.73
N PRO A 178 -15.64 10.34 -12.34
CA PRO A 178 -16.47 10.32 -13.53
C PRO A 178 -15.63 9.90 -14.74
N ASP A 179 -15.71 8.61 -15.11
CA ASP A 179 -15.32 8.08 -16.43
C ASP A 179 -16.18 8.65 -17.60
N ALA A 180 -16.80 9.81 -17.39
CA ALA A 180 -17.47 10.61 -18.40
C ALA A 180 -17.62 12.07 -17.95
N CYS A 181 -16.60 12.65 -17.30
CA CYS A 181 -16.59 14.10 -17.16
C CYS A 181 -16.34 14.72 -18.53
N SER A 182 -17.36 15.38 -19.07
CA SER A 182 -17.20 16.20 -20.27
C SER A 182 -16.74 17.57 -19.77
N PRO A 183 -15.45 17.93 -19.89
CA PRO A 183 -14.92 19.15 -19.30
C PRO A 183 -15.69 20.35 -19.83
N THR A 184 -16.25 21.11 -18.90
CA THR A 184 -16.89 22.41 -19.15
C THR A 184 -16.15 23.49 -18.38
N ALA A 185 -16.43 24.76 -18.65
CA ALA A 185 -15.83 25.83 -17.87
C ALA A 185 -16.36 25.77 -16.42
N GLU A 186 -15.47 25.99 -15.46
CA GLU A 186 -15.77 25.99 -14.03
C GLU A 186 -16.99 26.85 -13.68
N GLN A 187 -17.86 26.31 -12.82
CA GLN A 187 -18.96 27.03 -12.19
C GLN A 187 -18.86 26.88 -10.69
N CYS A 188 -19.14 27.96 -9.95
CA CYS A 188 -19.22 27.93 -8.48
C CYS A 188 -20.41 27.11 -7.96
N ASN A 189 -20.32 25.79 -8.06
CA ASN A 189 -21.38 24.86 -7.72
C ASN A 189 -20.90 23.75 -6.75
N GLY A 190 -19.62 23.77 -6.35
CA GLY A 190 -19.01 22.78 -5.47
C GLY A 190 -18.66 21.47 -6.17
N VAL A 191 -18.56 21.48 -7.50
CA VAL A 191 -18.20 20.35 -8.36
C VAL A 191 -17.02 20.77 -9.24
N ASP A 192 -16.12 19.83 -9.50
CA ASP A 192 -15.06 19.93 -10.50
C ASP A 192 -15.69 19.79 -11.91
N ASP A 193 -15.97 20.91 -12.58
CA ASP A 193 -16.71 20.96 -13.86
C ASP A 193 -15.79 20.71 -15.06
N ASP A 194 -14.49 20.96 -14.92
CA ASP A 194 -13.45 20.76 -15.94
C ASP A 194 -12.60 19.49 -15.73
N CYS A 195 -12.76 18.87 -14.56
CA CYS A 195 -12.18 17.58 -14.18
C CYS A 195 -10.67 17.55 -14.12
N ASP A 196 -10.07 18.65 -13.66
CA ASP A 196 -8.64 18.74 -13.39
C ASP A 196 -8.23 18.26 -11.97
N GLY A 197 -9.21 17.97 -11.11
CA GLY A 197 -9.03 17.50 -9.74
C GLY A 197 -9.04 18.60 -8.67
N MET A 198 -9.28 19.86 -9.06
CA MET A 198 -9.62 20.97 -8.18
C MET A 198 -11.13 21.21 -8.22
N VAL A 199 -11.66 22.00 -7.28
CA VAL A 199 -13.09 22.31 -7.25
C VAL A 199 -13.22 23.82 -7.20
N ASP A 200 -14.06 24.37 -8.08
CA ASP A 200 -14.42 25.79 -8.10
C ASP A 200 -13.19 26.71 -8.31
N GLU A 201 -12.29 26.38 -9.24
CA GLU A 201 -11.07 27.13 -9.60
C GLU A 201 -11.20 27.98 -10.89
N ASP A 202 -10.10 28.59 -11.33
CA ASP A 202 -10.03 29.41 -12.55
C ASP A 202 -10.88 30.71 -12.57
N PHE A 203 -11.42 31.11 -11.43
CA PHE A 203 -12.07 32.41 -11.24
C PHE A 203 -11.09 33.54 -10.93
N ASP A 204 -11.34 34.73 -11.45
CA ASP A 204 -10.59 35.94 -11.06
C ASP A 204 -11.05 36.43 -9.68
N LEU A 205 -10.40 35.90 -8.64
CA LEU A 205 -10.71 36.26 -7.26
C LEU A 205 -10.33 37.70 -6.90
N MET A 206 -9.57 38.42 -7.74
CA MET A 206 -9.00 39.72 -7.39
C MET A 206 -9.84 40.88 -7.90
N THR A 207 -10.49 40.72 -9.05
CA THR A 207 -11.26 41.80 -9.68
C THR A 207 -12.66 41.41 -10.13
N ASP A 208 -13.03 40.13 -10.12
CA ASP A 208 -14.39 39.71 -10.47
C ASP A 208 -15.38 40.03 -9.33
N PRO A 209 -16.38 40.91 -9.56
CA PRO A 209 -17.41 41.19 -8.57
C PRO A 209 -18.35 40.01 -8.30
N ASP A 210 -18.34 38.93 -9.07
CA ASP A 210 -19.15 37.73 -8.82
C ASP A 210 -18.40 36.64 -8.04
N ASN A 211 -17.07 36.71 -7.96
CA ASN A 211 -16.20 35.69 -7.36
C ASN A 211 -15.12 36.29 -6.43
N CYS A 212 -15.43 37.39 -5.75
CA CYS A 212 -14.41 38.20 -5.09
C CYS A 212 -13.80 37.52 -3.85
N GLY A 213 -12.51 37.21 -3.87
CA GLY A 213 -11.79 36.56 -2.76
C GLY A 213 -12.13 35.07 -2.57
N SER A 214 -13.25 34.59 -3.09
CA SER A 214 -13.64 33.18 -3.20
C SER A 214 -14.73 33.02 -4.25
N CYS A 215 -14.82 31.83 -4.86
CA CYS A 215 -15.90 31.47 -5.78
C CYS A 215 -17.27 31.81 -5.20
N GLY A 216 -18.16 32.39 -6.01
CA GLY A 216 -19.54 32.71 -5.65
C GLY A 216 -19.71 33.86 -4.66
N ASN A 217 -18.62 34.51 -4.22
CA ASN A 217 -18.70 35.68 -3.36
C ASN A 217 -19.03 36.94 -4.17
N THR A 218 -20.32 37.16 -4.42
CA THR A 218 -20.80 38.30 -5.19
C THR A 218 -20.87 39.60 -4.37
N CYS A 219 -20.14 40.62 -4.83
CA CYS A 219 -20.21 41.99 -4.30
C CYS A 219 -21.45 42.76 -4.80
N ARG A 220 -22.14 42.25 -5.83
CA ARG A 220 -23.28 42.94 -6.46
C ARG A 220 -24.48 43.14 -5.55
N GLY A 221 -24.66 42.30 -4.53
CA GLY A 221 -25.74 42.44 -3.54
C GLY A 221 -25.72 43.76 -2.76
N ARG A 222 -24.58 44.47 -2.74
CA ARG A 222 -24.39 45.77 -2.08
C ARG A 222 -23.99 46.91 -3.03
N ASN A 223 -23.96 46.68 -4.34
CA ASN A 223 -23.33 47.57 -5.34
C ASN A 223 -21.85 47.86 -5.04
N ASP A 224 -21.16 46.89 -4.40
CA ASP A 224 -19.73 46.95 -4.13
C ASP A 224 -18.95 46.36 -5.33
N MET A 225 -17.68 46.74 -5.47
CA MET A 225 -16.73 46.22 -6.46
C MET A 225 -15.68 45.33 -5.79
N CYS A 226 -15.09 44.40 -6.54
CA CYS A 226 -14.00 43.58 -6.03
C CYS A 226 -12.67 44.33 -6.13
N CYS A 227 -12.05 44.61 -5.00
CA CYS A 227 -10.74 45.25 -4.91
C CYS A 227 -9.76 44.31 -4.20
N LEU A 228 -8.81 43.73 -4.94
CA LEU A 228 -7.77 42.84 -4.39
C LEU A 228 -8.36 41.69 -3.54
N GLY A 229 -9.47 41.11 -4.00
CA GLY A 229 -10.15 40.00 -3.33
C GLY A 229 -11.02 40.39 -2.14
N THR A 230 -11.38 41.66 -1.98
CA THR A 230 -12.35 42.12 -0.98
C THR A 230 -13.44 42.97 -1.62
N CYS A 231 -14.71 42.77 -1.22
CA CYS A 231 -15.82 43.61 -1.65
C CYS A 231 -15.74 44.99 -0.96
N GLU A 232 -15.49 46.04 -1.73
CA GLU A 232 -15.42 47.41 -1.27
C GLU A 232 -16.29 48.35 -2.12
N ARG A 233 -16.70 49.50 -1.57
CA ARG A 233 -17.49 50.47 -2.34
C ARG A 233 -16.70 51.15 -3.46
N ARG A 234 -15.36 51.15 -3.38
CA ARG A 234 -14.44 51.81 -4.32
C ARG A 234 -13.06 51.14 -4.26
N CYS A 235 -12.49 50.92 -5.44
CA CYS A 235 -11.05 50.80 -5.67
C CYS A 235 -10.51 52.18 -6.12
#